data_AF-A0A6A5HSY0-F1
#
_entry.id   AF-A0A6A5HSY0-F1
#
_cell.length_a   1.000
_cell.length_b   1.000
_cell.length_c   1.000
_cell.angle_alpha   90.00
_cell.angle_beta   90.00
_cell.angle_gamma   90.00
#
_symmetry.space_group_name_H-M   'P 1'
#
loop_
_entity.id
_entity.type
_entity.pdbx_description
1 polymer ?
#
loop_
_entity_poly.entity_id
_entity_poly.type
_entity_poly.pdbx_seq_one_letter_code
_entity_poly.pdbx_strand_id
1 'polypeptide(L)'
;MKPFLFFLLSVFSISNACLVIQYSVPPACACKAQKLDSSNIFKNVQEDVHIYFYNVTTSIIKAPELKIDDCSVSMYCEEDYKLFVFDTDNLNEEFFGEYPAEGFCNPYPPQKWLVTTNSGELKEFNQLNGQCVPVHTLNLTILMEQTIWETRIITRPL
;
A
#
# COMPACT_ATOMS: atom_id res chain seq x y z
N MET A 1 17.81 47.16 -43.53
CA MET A 1 18.53 46.17 -42.69
C MET A 1 18.13 46.30 -41.23
N LYS A 2 17.02 45.68 -40.82
CA LYS A 2 16.68 45.43 -39.41
C LYS A 2 15.97 44.06 -39.29
N PRO A 3 16.70 42.93 -39.38
CA PRO A 3 16.15 41.64 -38.95
C PRO A 3 16.83 41.10 -37.68
N PHE A 4 17.86 41.77 -37.15
CA PHE A 4 18.69 41.19 -36.10
C PHE A 4 18.08 41.28 -34.69
N LEU A 5 17.09 42.15 -34.48
CA LEU A 5 16.49 42.36 -33.15
C LEU A 5 15.44 41.29 -32.78
N PHE A 6 14.86 40.59 -33.77
CA PHE A 6 13.85 39.55 -33.52
C PHE A 6 14.46 38.19 -33.16
N PHE A 7 15.76 37.98 -33.43
CA PHE A 7 16.45 36.72 -33.15
C PHE A 7 16.91 36.58 -31.69
N LEU A 8 16.96 37.67 -30.92
CA LEU A 8 17.36 37.65 -29.51
C LEU A 8 16.20 37.28 -28.55
N LEU A 9 14.96 37.25 -29.03
CA LEU A 9 13.79 36.87 -28.24
C LEU A 9 13.44 35.37 -28.35
N SER A 10 14.01 34.63 -29.31
CA SER A 10 13.78 33.18 -29.46
C SER A 10 14.71 32.32 -28.59
N VAL A 11 15.80 32.89 -28.07
CA VAL A 11 16.78 32.18 -27.23
C VAL A 11 16.33 32.02 -25.78
N PHE A 12 15.32 32.78 -25.32
CA PHE A 12 14.66 32.55 -24.03
C PHE A 12 13.55 31.50 -24.14
N SER A 13 13.82 30.41 -24.88
CA SER A 13 13.02 29.19 -24.81
C SER A 13 13.29 28.55 -23.46
N ILE A 14 12.52 29.00 -22.47
CA ILE A 14 12.16 28.39 -21.18
C ILE A 14 12.87 27.05 -20.97
N SER A 15 14.13 27.12 -20.54
CA SER A 15 14.77 25.97 -19.94
C SER A 15 14.00 25.71 -18.65
N ASN A 16 13.14 24.70 -18.66
CA ASN A 16 12.66 24.04 -17.45
C ASN A 16 13.86 23.40 -16.76
N ALA A 17 14.74 24.23 -16.19
CA ALA A 17 15.81 23.81 -15.31
C ALA A 17 15.11 23.31 -14.05
N CYS A 18 15.00 21.99 -13.93
CA CYS A 18 14.53 21.35 -12.71
C CYS A 18 15.49 21.77 -11.59
N LEU A 19 15.00 22.60 -10.66
CA LEU A 19 15.76 23.03 -9.51
C LEU A 19 16.10 21.79 -8.67
N VAL A 20 17.36 21.36 -8.70
CA VAL A 20 17.87 20.36 -7.77
C VAL A 20 17.93 21.01 -6.39
N ILE A 21 16.94 20.78 -5.55
CA ILE A 21 16.98 21.22 -4.15
C ILE A 21 17.93 20.28 -3.41
N GLN A 22 19.12 20.77 -3.09
CA GLN A 22 20.01 20.09 -2.16
C GLN A 22 19.53 20.40 -0.74
N TYR A 23 18.89 19.41 -0.12
CA TYR A 23 18.52 19.49 1.28
C TYR A 23 19.77 19.23 2.14
N SER A 24 20.18 20.19 2.95
CA SER A 24 21.26 20.01 3.94
C SER A 24 20.83 19.11 5.10
N VAL A 25 19.52 19.01 5.34
CA VAL A 25 18.86 18.11 6.29
C VAL A 25 17.60 17.57 5.62
N PRO A 26 17.36 16.25 5.62
CA PRO A 26 16.12 15.68 5.08
C PRO A 26 14.89 16.28 5.77
N PRO A 27 13.78 16.51 5.04
CA PRO A 27 12.52 16.91 5.68
C PRO A 27 12.06 15.88 6.72
N ALA A 28 11.25 16.32 7.68
CA ALA A 28 10.64 15.39 8.63
C ALA A 28 9.74 14.37 7.91
N CYS A 29 9.76 13.13 8.39
CA CYS A 29 8.93 12.07 7.85
C CYS A 29 7.46 12.24 8.26
N ALA A 30 6.59 12.16 7.27
CA ALA A 30 5.15 12.39 7.32
C ALA A 30 4.40 11.43 6.38
N CYS A 31 5.02 10.28 6.04
CA CYS A 31 4.35 9.21 5.31
C CYS A 31 3.09 8.75 6.06
N LYS A 32 2.00 8.52 5.33
CA LYS A 32 0.72 8.15 5.93
C LYS A 32 0.68 6.67 6.27
N ALA A 33 0.23 6.32 7.47
CA ALA A 33 -0.06 4.94 7.84
C ALA A 33 -1.37 4.90 8.64
N GLN A 34 -2.18 3.87 8.42
CA GLN A 34 -3.46 3.71 9.10
C GLN A 34 -3.65 2.29 9.61
N LYS A 35 -4.18 2.23 10.84
CA LYS A 35 -4.68 1.01 11.46
C LYS A 35 -6.14 0.82 11.07
N LEU A 36 -6.45 -0.22 10.32
CA LEU A 36 -7.81 -0.48 9.86
C LEU A 36 -8.47 -1.61 10.65
N ASP A 37 -9.75 -1.41 10.95
CA ASP A 37 -10.63 -2.35 11.63
C ASP A 37 -12.05 -2.27 11.07
N SER A 38 -12.97 -3.04 11.65
CA SER A 38 -14.36 -3.10 11.20
C SER A 38 -15.11 -1.76 11.28
N SER A 39 -14.62 -0.79 12.05
CA SER A 39 -15.24 0.53 12.21
C SER A 39 -14.88 1.51 11.09
N ASN A 40 -13.74 1.31 10.41
CA ASN A 40 -13.20 2.26 9.44
C ASN A 40 -12.89 1.68 8.05
N ILE A 41 -12.87 0.36 7.88
CA ILE A 41 -12.47 -0.28 6.62
C ILE A 41 -13.29 0.18 5.41
N PHE A 42 -14.61 0.31 5.54
CA PHE A 42 -15.51 0.71 4.45
C PHE A 42 -15.37 2.17 4.02
N LYS A 43 -14.65 3.00 4.79
CA LYS A 43 -14.31 4.37 4.37
C LYS A 43 -13.05 4.42 3.51
N ASN A 44 -12.25 3.36 3.55
CA ASN A 44 -10.95 3.30 2.91
C ASN A 44 -10.94 2.36 1.70
N VAL A 45 -11.88 1.41 1.62
CA VAL A 45 -11.90 0.40 0.56
C VAL A 45 -13.26 0.38 -0.13
N GLN A 46 -13.25 0.43 -1.46
CA GLN A 46 -14.41 0.41 -2.35
C GLN A 46 -14.46 -0.92 -3.15
N GLU A 47 -15.66 -1.51 -3.26
CA GLU A 47 -15.87 -2.85 -3.84
C GLU A 47 -15.51 -2.95 -5.32
N ASP A 48 -15.77 -1.90 -6.08
CA ASP A 48 -15.55 -1.82 -7.53
C ASP A 48 -14.13 -1.38 -7.92
N VAL A 49 -13.34 -0.88 -6.98
CA VAL A 49 -11.98 -0.37 -7.20
C VAL A 49 -10.91 -1.33 -6.69
N HIS A 50 -11.14 -1.98 -5.55
CA HIS A 50 -10.10 -2.75 -4.87
C HIS A 50 -10.37 -4.25 -4.93
N ILE A 51 -9.51 -4.99 -5.63
CA ILE A 51 -9.62 -6.45 -5.82
C ILE A 51 -9.62 -7.23 -4.49
N TYR A 52 -9.03 -6.65 -3.45
CA TYR A 52 -8.94 -7.21 -2.11
C TYR A 52 -10.11 -6.87 -1.20
N PHE A 53 -11.13 -6.13 -1.68
CA PHE A 53 -12.26 -5.65 -0.88
C PHE A 53 -12.86 -6.73 0.02
N TYR A 54 -13.19 -7.91 -0.53
CA TYR A 54 -13.81 -8.99 0.25
C TYR A 54 -12.87 -9.62 1.29
N ASN A 55 -11.56 -9.63 1.03
CA ASN A 55 -10.56 -10.14 1.96
C ASN A 55 -10.41 -9.20 3.16
N VAL A 56 -10.58 -7.90 2.91
CA VAL A 56 -10.33 -6.86 3.92
C VAL A 56 -11.57 -6.41 4.67
N THR A 57 -12.77 -6.55 4.12
CA THR A 57 -14.01 -6.05 4.75
C THR A 57 -14.76 -7.08 5.62
N THR A 58 -14.12 -8.18 6.03
CA THR A 58 -14.77 -9.17 6.90
C THR A 58 -15.06 -8.60 8.30
N SER A 59 -16.13 -9.04 8.96
CA SER A 59 -16.56 -8.47 10.24
C SER A 59 -15.63 -8.78 11.43
N ILE A 60 -14.63 -9.64 11.25
CA ILE A 60 -13.77 -10.19 12.31
C ILE A 60 -12.35 -9.61 12.25
N ILE A 61 -12.09 -8.61 11.40
CA ILE A 61 -10.79 -7.95 11.34
C ILE A 61 -10.51 -7.13 12.59
N LYS A 62 -9.22 -6.95 12.90
CA LYS A 62 -8.74 -6.07 13.97
C LYS A 62 -7.72 -5.07 13.44
N ALA A 63 -7.60 -3.96 14.16
CA ALA A 63 -6.52 -3.00 13.96
C ALA A 63 -5.16 -3.64 14.32
N PRO A 64 -4.10 -3.45 13.51
CA PRO A 64 -2.76 -3.92 13.83
C PRO A 64 -2.11 -3.05 14.89
N GLU A 65 -1.04 -3.54 15.50
CA GLU A 65 -0.10 -2.68 16.20
C GLU A 65 0.77 -1.94 15.18
N LEU A 66 0.96 -0.64 15.40
CA LEU A 66 1.71 0.24 14.52
C LEU A 66 2.68 1.06 15.35
N LYS A 67 3.97 0.94 15.02
CA LYS A 67 5.06 1.71 15.61
C LYS A 67 5.75 2.49 14.49
N ILE A 68 5.84 3.80 14.65
CA ILE A 68 6.61 4.68 13.78
C ILE A 68 7.63 5.38 14.66
N ASP A 69 8.91 5.23 14.31
CA ASP A 69 10.02 5.90 14.98
C ASP A 69 10.86 6.61 13.91
N ASP A 70 10.87 7.94 13.97
CA ASP A 70 11.34 8.85 12.92
C ASP A 70 10.81 8.48 11.52
N CYS A 71 11.64 7.84 10.70
CA CYS A 71 11.34 7.44 9.33
C CYS A 71 11.24 5.92 9.19
N SER A 72 11.19 5.17 10.30
CA SER A 72 11.02 3.72 10.30
C SER A 72 9.60 3.34 10.72
N VAL A 73 9.08 2.26 10.16
CA VAL A 73 7.77 1.72 10.52
C VAL A 73 7.86 0.22 10.77
N SER A 74 7.17 -0.21 11.82
CA SER A 74 6.90 -1.62 12.12
C SER A 74 5.40 -1.75 12.36
N MET A 75 4.74 -2.60 11.57
CA MET A 75 3.32 -2.90 11.72
C MET A 75 3.14 -4.41 11.84
N TYR A 76 2.38 -4.88 12.83
CA TYR A 76 2.21 -6.31 13.10
C TYR A 76 0.87 -6.61 13.75
N CYS A 77 0.52 -7.90 13.77
CA CYS A 77 -0.67 -8.41 14.43
C CYS A 77 -0.30 -9.21 15.68
N GLU A 78 -1.24 -9.30 16.61
CA GLU A 78 -1.17 -10.25 17.71
C GLU A 78 -1.23 -11.70 17.20
N GLU A 79 -0.94 -12.65 18.08
CA GLU A 79 -1.11 -14.08 17.82
C GLU A 79 -2.54 -14.39 17.32
N ASP A 80 -2.70 -15.47 16.53
CA ASP A 80 -3.96 -15.88 15.87
C ASP A 80 -4.52 -14.95 14.79
N TYR A 81 -3.80 -13.86 14.49
CA TYR A 81 -4.09 -12.98 13.36
C TYR A 81 -2.93 -12.95 12.37
N LYS A 82 -3.27 -12.59 11.13
CA LYS A 82 -2.33 -12.44 10.03
C LYS A 82 -2.42 -11.03 9.46
N LEU A 83 -1.27 -10.43 9.23
CA LEU A 83 -1.15 -9.07 8.72
C LEU A 83 -1.36 -9.04 7.20
N PHE A 84 -2.24 -8.15 6.77
CA PHE A 84 -2.41 -7.75 5.39
C PHE A 84 -2.23 -6.25 5.28
N VAL A 85 -1.37 -5.81 4.36
CA VAL A 85 -1.04 -4.40 4.13
C VAL A 85 -1.38 -4.04 2.70
N PHE A 86 -1.97 -2.87 2.50
CA PHE A 86 -2.32 -2.39 1.17
C PHE A 86 -2.27 -0.86 1.08
N ASP A 87 -2.29 -0.38 -0.16
CA ASP A 87 -2.39 1.02 -0.51
C ASP A 87 -3.57 1.22 -1.46
N THR A 88 -4.43 2.15 -1.09
CA THR A 88 -5.65 2.49 -1.81
C THR A 88 -5.37 3.34 -3.04
N ASP A 89 -4.25 4.07 -3.06
CA ASP A 89 -3.93 5.03 -4.11
C ASP A 89 -3.17 4.38 -5.29
N ASN A 90 -2.44 3.28 -5.05
CA ASN A 90 -1.67 2.59 -6.10
C ASN A 90 -1.99 1.09 -6.25
N LEU A 91 -2.99 0.58 -5.53
CA LEU A 91 -3.44 -0.82 -5.54
C LEU A 91 -2.37 -1.85 -5.10
N ASN A 92 -1.24 -1.41 -4.54
CA ASN A 92 -0.24 -2.31 -4.00
C ASN A 92 -0.77 -2.98 -2.73
N GLU A 93 -0.54 -4.28 -2.62
CA GLU A 93 -0.92 -5.09 -1.47
C GLU A 93 0.14 -6.14 -1.16
N GLU A 94 0.24 -6.56 0.10
CA GLU A 94 1.14 -7.63 0.53
C GLU A 94 0.53 -8.35 1.73
N PHE A 95 0.50 -9.68 1.66
CA PHE A 95 0.14 -10.52 2.78
C PHE A 95 1.39 -10.93 3.55
N PHE A 96 1.61 -10.28 4.69
CA PHE A 96 2.76 -10.50 5.56
C PHE A 96 2.60 -11.73 6.46
N GLY A 97 1.36 -12.16 6.72
CA GLY A 97 1.10 -13.33 7.55
C GLY A 97 1.45 -13.06 9.01
N GLU A 98 2.32 -13.87 9.60
CA GLU A 98 2.77 -13.71 10.99
C GLU A 98 3.89 -12.68 11.15
N TYR A 99 4.49 -12.24 10.04
CA TYR A 99 5.64 -11.36 10.06
C TYR A 99 5.21 -9.89 10.11
N PRO A 100 6.01 -9.02 10.74
CA PRO A 100 5.78 -7.58 10.68
C PRO A 100 6.05 -7.04 9.27
N ALA A 101 5.31 -6.01 8.89
CA ALA A 101 5.70 -5.14 7.79
C ALA A 101 6.71 -4.11 8.31
N GLU A 102 7.94 -4.24 7.85
CA GLU A 102 9.07 -3.36 8.22
C GLU A 102 9.48 -2.51 7.02
N GLY A 103 9.67 -1.22 7.25
CA GLY A 103 10.01 -0.31 6.17
C GLY A 103 10.48 1.05 6.60
N PHE A 104 10.79 1.88 5.60
CA PHE A 104 11.28 3.23 5.78
C PHE A 104 10.46 4.24 4.96
N CYS A 105 10.19 5.39 5.54
CA CYS A 105 9.59 6.53 4.86
C CYS A 105 10.67 7.27 4.07
N ASN A 106 10.46 7.48 2.78
CA ASN A 106 11.25 8.43 2.01
C ASN A 106 10.87 9.86 2.45
N PRO A 107 11.79 10.65 3.04
CA PRO A 107 11.50 11.99 3.55
C PRO A 107 11.26 13.03 2.45
N TYR A 108 11.55 12.71 1.18
CA TYR A 108 11.40 13.65 0.08
C TYR A 108 10.00 13.54 -0.56
N PRO A 109 9.35 14.67 -0.88
CA PRO A 109 8.02 14.66 -1.48
C PRO A 109 8.03 14.13 -2.93
N PRO A 110 7.02 13.33 -3.35
CA PRO A 110 5.97 12.76 -2.50
C PRO A 110 6.55 11.71 -1.55
N GLN A 111 6.28 11.86 -0.25
CA GLN A 111 6.79 10.94 0.76
C GLN A 111 6.00 9.64 0.72
N LYS A 112 6.71 8.52 0.67
CA LYS A 112 6.16 7.18 0.52
C LYS A 112 6.91 6.18 1.38
N TRP A 113 6.23 5.11 1.77
CA TRP A 113 6.85 3.98 2.46
C TRP A 113 7.52 3.05 1.47
N LEU A 114 8.69 2.56 1.83
CA LEU A 114 9.38 1.47 1.17
C LEU A 114 9.48 0.31 2.15
N VAL A 115 8.72 -0.75 1.89
CA VAL A 115 8.53 -1.88 2.80
C VAL A 115 9.17 -3.12 2.18
N THR A 116 9.86 -3.92 2.99
CA THR A 116 10.41 -5.20 2.55
C THR A 116 9.31 -6.25 2.55
N THR A 117 9.01 -6.87 1.41
CA THR A 117 8.01 -7.93 1.27
C THR A 117 8.52 -9.26 1.81
N ASN A 118 7.63 -10.27 1.87
CA ASN A 118 8.03 -11.63 2.23
C ASN A 118 8.99 -12.28 1.22
N SER A 119 9.02 -11.79 -0.03
CA SER A 119 10.02 -12.21 -1.03
C SER A 119 11.39 -11.56 -0.83
N GLY A 120 11.51 -10.59 0.09
CA GLY A 120 12.71 -9.78 0.29
C GLY A 120 12.85 -8.61 -0.69
N GLU A 121 11.82 -8.34 -1.50
CA GLU A 121 11.80 -7.21 -2.42
C GLU A 121 11.33 -5.94 -1.71
N LEU A 122 11.74 -4.78 -2.22
CA LEU A 122 11.26 -3.49 -1.71
C LEU A 122 10.04 -3.05 -2.50
N LYS A 123 8.93 -2.82 -1.81
CA LYS A 123 7.66 -2.38 -2.39
C LYS A 123 7.25 -1.03 -1.85
N GLU A 124 6.78 -0.16 -2.74
CA GLU A 124 6.43 1.22 -2.43
C GLU A 124 4.92 1.37 -2.12
N PHE A 125 4.60 2.08 -1.04
CA PHE A 125 3.23 2.41 -0.64
C PHE A 125 3.12 3.92 -0.41
N ASN A 126 2.22 4.60 -1.12
CA ASN A 126 1.84 5.99 -0.88
C ASN A 126 1.23 6.14 0.53
N GLN A 127 0.47 5.14 0.95
CA GLN A 127 -0.10 5.03 2.28
C GLN A 127 -0.05 3.58 2.76
N LEU A 128 0.40 3.37 4.00
CA LEU A 128 0.48 2.06 4.61
C LEU A 128 -0.80 1.75 5.38
N ASN A 129 -1.79 1.18 4.72
CA ASN A 129 -2.98 0.67 5.39
C ASN A 129 -2.74 -0.76 5.80
N GLY A 130 -2.97 -1.10 7.07
CA GLY A 130 -2.89 -2.49 7.49
C GLY A 130 -4.03 -2.91 8.39
N GLN A 131 -4.26 -4.22 8.34
CA GLN A 131 -5.29 -4.89 9.11
C GLN A 131 -4.88 -6.30 9.50
N CYS A 132 -5.49 -6.79 10.57
CA CYS A 132 -5.30 -8.13 11.09
C CYS A 132 -6.50 -9.00 10.73
N VAL A 133 -6.27 -10.05 9.95
CA VAL A 133 -7.26 -11.05 9.57
C VAL A 133 -7.09 -12.29 10.44
N PRO A 134 -8.15 -12.82 11.08
CA PRO A 134 -8.01 -14.01 11.92
C PRO A 134 -7.70 -15.25 11.07
N VAL A 135 -6.83 -16.13 11.58
CA VAL A 135 -6.38 -17.35 10.87
C VAL A 135 -7.55 -18.23 10.43
N HIS A 136 -8.56 -18.38 11.28
CA HIS A 136 -9.73 -19.22 10.98
C HIS A 136 -10.51 -18.73 9.75
N THR A 137 -10.53 -17.43 9.48
CA THR A 137 -11.20 -16.88 8.29
C THR A 137 -10.45 -17.22 7.00
N LEU A 138 -9.12 -17.25 7.03
CA LEU A 138 -8.30 -17.66 5.87
C LEU A 138 -8.50 -19.15 5.52
N ASN A 139 -8.64 -19.99 6.55
CA ASN A 139 -8.95 -21.41 6.36
C ASN A 139 -10.35 -21.62 5.76
N LEU A 140 -11.33 -20.78 6.13
CA LEU A 140 -12.67 -20.84 5.56
C LEU A 140 -12.70 -20.42 4.08
N THR A 141 -11.90 -19.44 3.64
CA THR A 141 -11.80 -19.09 2.21
C THR A 141 -11.22 -20.24 1.39
N ILE A 142 -10.18 -20.92 1.88
CA ILE A 142 -9.60 -22.10 1.23
C ILE A 142 -10.63 -23.24 1.17
N LEU A 143 -11.36 -23.49 2.26
CA LEU A 143 -12.42 -24.51 2.29
C LEU A 143 -13.59 -24.15 1.35
N MET A 144 -13.96 -22.87 1.24
CA MET A 144 -14.96 -22.40 0.29
C MET A 144 -14.49 -22.62 -1.16
N GLU A 145 -13.24 -22.30 -1.50
CA GLU A 145 -12.69 -22.60 -2.82
C GLU A 145 -12.72 -24.11 -3.11
N GLN A 146 -12.25 -24.96 -2.19
CA GLN A 146 -12.29 -26.42 -2.35
C GLN A 146 -13.71 -26.96 -2.55
N THR A 147 -14.69 -26.46 -1.78
CA THR A 147 -16.10 -26.86 -1.91
C THR A 147 -16.69 -26.42 -3.25
N ILE A 148 -16.30 -25.26 -3.78
CA ILE A 148 -16.71 -24.75 -5.10
C ILE A 148 -16.11 -25.58 -6.25
N TRP A 149 -14.88 -26.08 -6.11
CA TRP A 149 -14.28 -27.01 -7.07
C TRP A 149 -15.00 -28.36 -7.09
N GLU A 150 -15.36 -28.90 -5.93
CA GLU A 150 -16.11 -30.16 -5.83
C GLU A 150 -17.52 -30.05 -6.43
N THR A 151 -18.24 -28.95 -6.20
CA THR A 151 -19.57 -28.71 -6.81
C THR A 151 -19.50 -28.46 -8.32
N ARG A 152 -18.41 -27.89 -8.85
CA ARG A 152 -18.18 -27.76 -10.30
C ARG A 152 -17.84 -29.08 -10.99
N ILE A 153 -17.28 -30.05 -10.28
CA ILE A 153 -17.04 -31.41 -10.82
C ILE A 153 -18.37 -32.20 -10.90
N ILE A 154 -19.28 -31.99 -9.95
CA ILE A 154 -20.58 -32.71 -9.89
C ILE A 154 -21.61 -32.17 -10.89
N THR A 155 -21.45 -30.94 -11.39
CA THR A 155 -22.42 -30.28 -12.29
C THR A 155 -22.02 -30.26 -13.77
N ARG A 156 -20.92 -30.92 -14.16
CA ARG A 156 -20.65 -31.14 -15.61
C ARG A 156 -21.59 -32.23 -16.13
N PRO A 157 -22.49 -31.93 -17.08
CA PRO A 157 -23.19 -32.98 -17.81
C PRO A 157 -22.16 -33.81 -18.60
N LEU A 158 -22.32 -35.12 -18.59
CA LEU A 158 -21.63 -36.04 -19.50
C LEU A 158 -21.96 -35.72 -20.96
#